data_AF-A0A485AWC1-F1
#
_entry.id   AF-A0A485AWC1-F1
#
_cell.length_a   1.000
_cell.length_b   1.000
_cell.length_c   1.000
_cell.angle_alpha   90.00
_cell.angle_beta   90.00
_cell.angle_gamma   90.00
#
_symmetry.space_group_name_H-M   'P 1'
#
loop_
_entity.id
_entity.type
_entity.pdbx_description
1 polymer ?
#
loop_
_entity_poly.entity_id
_entity_poly.type
_entity_poly.pdbx_seq_one_letter_code
_entity_poly.pdbx_strand_id
1 'polypeptide(L)' 'MKIVEVKHPLVKHKLGLMRENDISTKRFRELASEVGSLLTYEATAGLETEKVTIEGWNGP' A
#
# COMPACT_ATOMS: atom_id res chain seq x y z
N MET A 1 -3.87 9.78 19.81
CA MET A 1 -3.43 8.87 18.73
C MET A 1 -4.37 9.04 17.55
N LYS A 2 -3.86 9.36 16.35
CA LYS A 2 -4.67 9.44 15.12
C LYS A 2 -4.88 8.02 14.59
N ILE A 3 -6.12 7.68 14.22
CA ILE A 3 -6.47 6.39 13.61
C ILE A 3 -6.96 6.68 12.20
N VAL A 4 -6.42 5.94 11.22
CA VAL A 4 -6.85 6.01 9.82
C VAL A 4 -7.24 4.61 9.38
N GLU A 5 -8.53 4.42 9.10
CA GLU A 5 -9.04 3.20 8.47
C GLU A 5 -8.95 3.36 6.95
N VAL A 6 -8.13 2.55 6.29
CA VAL A 6 -7.97 2.60 4.82
C VAL A 6 -9.18 1.97 4.15
N LYS A 7 -10.03 2.81 3.54
CA LYS A 7 -11.30 2.41 2.91
C LYS A 7 -11.20 2.11 1.41
N HIS A 8 -9.99 2.06 0.85
CA HIS A 8 -9.78 1.77 -0.57
C HIS A 8 -10.41 0.44 -0.99
N PRO A 9 -11.13 0.36 -2.13
CA PRO A 9 -11.83 -0.87 -2.54
C PRO A 9 -10.94 -2.12 -2.61
N LEU A 10 -9.70 -1.98 -3.09
CA LEU A 10 -8.76 -3.11 -3.16
C LEU A 10 -8.33 -3.62 -1.78
N VAL A 11 -8.17 -2.74 -0.78
CA VAL A 11 -7.83 -3.17 0.59
C VAL A 11 -8.98 -3.98 1.16
N LYS A 12 -10.22 -3.49 1.01
CA LYS A 12 -11.42 -4.21 1.46
C LYS A 12 -11.57 -5.57 0.78
N HIS A 13 -11.42 -5.61 -0.54
CA HIS A 13 -11.52 -6.85 -1.30
C HIS A 13 -10.47 -7.88 -0.89
N LYS A 14 -9.19 -7.49 -0.85
CA LYS A 14 -8.08 -8.39 -0.49
C LYS A 14 -8.17 -8.86 0.95
N LEU A 15 -8.54 -7.98 1.89
CA LEU A 15 -8.78 -8.35 3.28
C LEU A 15 -9.95 -9.34 3.43
N GLY A 16 -10.99 -9.22 2.60
CA GLY A 16 -12.07 -10.20 2.52
C GLY A 16 -11.54 -11.58 2.11
N LEU A 17 -10.75 -11.66 1.04
CA LEU A 17 -10.14 -12.92 0.57
C LEU A 17 -9.22 -13.55 1.62
N MET A 18 -8.47 -12.76 2.38
CA MET A 18 -7.58 -13.25 3.45
C MET A 18 -8.33 -13.92 4.61
N ARG A 19 -9.64 -13.70 4.74
CA ARG A 19 -10.48 -14.27 5.82
C ARG A 19 -11.18 -15.57 5.41
N GLU A 20 -10.99 -16.03 4.17
CA GLU A 20 -11.45 -17.34 3.72
C GLU A 20 -10.76 -18.44 4.54
N ASN A 21 -11.53 -19.36 5.13
CA ASN A 21 -10.98 -20.39 6.03
C ASN A 21 -9.99 -21.34 5.33
N ASP A 22 -10.30 -21.69 4.08
CA ASP A 22 -9.56 -22.71 3.31
C ASP A 22 -8.48 -22.09 2.40
N ILE A 23 -8.05 -20.85 2.68
CA ILE A 23 -6.99 -20.19 1.91
C ILE A 23 -5.64 -20.90 2.10
N SER A 24 -4.90 -21.08 1.01
CA SER A 24 -3.54 -21.61 1.09
C SER A 24 -2.56 -20.59 1.69
N THR A 25 -1.55 -21.08 2.41
CA THR A 25 -0.47 -20.26 2.99
C THR A 25 0.22 -19.37 1.96
N LYS A 26 0.38 -19.87 0.72
CA LYS A 26 0.96 -19.09 -0.38
C LYS A 26 0.10 -17.86 -0.70
N ARG A 27 -1.19 -18.07 -0.94
CA ARG A 27 -2.11 -17.00 -1.33
C ARG A 27 -2.30 -15.98 -0.21
N PHE A 28 -2.36 -16.43 1.05
CA PHE A 28 -2.42 -15.53 2.19
C PHE A 28 -1.18 -14.61 2.27
N ARG A 29 0.02 -15.18 2.06
CA ARG A 29 1.27 -14.40 2.09
C ARG A 29 1.34 -13.36 0.98
N GLU A 30 0.89 -13.72 -0.22
CA GLU A 30 0.81 -12.79 -1.36
C GLU A 30 -0.15 -11.63 -1.05
N LEU A 31 -1.37 -11.92 -0.57
CA LEU A 31 -2.35 -10.91 -0.19
C LEU A 31 -1.85 -10.01 0.96
N ALA A 32 -1.15 -10.58 1.95
CA ALA A 32 -0.56 -9.80 3.04
C ALA A 32 0.46 -8.77 2.53
N SER A 33 1.29 -9.15 1.56
CA SER A 33 2.24 -8.25 0.90
C SER A 33 1.53 -7.13 0.13
N GLU A 34 0.49 -7.49 -0.63
CA GLU A 34 -0.30 -6.52 -1.40
C GLU A 34 -1.03 -5.51 -0.50
N VAL A 35 -1.65 -5.97 0.58
CA VAL A 35 -2.28 -5.09 1.58
C VAL A 35 -1.23 -4.21 2.25
N GLY A 36 -0.06 -4.77 2.62
CA GLY A 36 1.05 -4.00 3.16
C GLY A 36 1.52 -2.87 2.24
N SER A 37 1.61 -3.14 0.93
CA SER A 37 1.95 -2.12 -0.07
C SER A 37 0.93 -0.98 -0.11
N LEU A 38 -0.38 -1.30 -0.11
CA LEU A 38 -1.44 -0.30 -0.09
C LEU A 38 -1.46 0.51 1.21
N LEU A 39 -1.23 -0.14 2.36
CA LEU A 39 -1.13 0.54 3.65
C LEU A 39 0.10 1.47 3.71
N THR A 40 1.22 1.04 3.12
CA THR A 40 2.45 1.84 3.07
C THR A 40 2.20 3.14 2.30
N TYR A 41 1.56 3.04 1.13
CA TYR A 41 1.20 4.20 0.31
C TYR A 41 0.38 5.23 1.10
N GLU A 42 -0.67 4.78 1.79
CA GLU A 42 -1.51 5.66 2.62
C GLU A 42 -0.77 6.23 3.83
N ALA A 43 0.10 5.43 4.48
CA ALA A 43 0.86 5.86 5.64
C ALA A 43 1.91 6.93 5.30
N THR A 44 2.48 6.87 4.09
CA THR A 44 3.53 7.81 3.64
C THR A 44 3.00 9.03 2.89
N ALA A 45 1.67 9.20 2.77
CA ALA A 45 1.07 10.32 2.05
C ALA A 45 1.44 11.71 2.61
N GLY A 46 1.87 11.77 3.87
CA GLY A 46 2.27 13.01 4.55
C GLY A 46 3.78 13.20 4.71
N LEU A 47 4.62 12.42 4.03
CA LEU A 47 6.07 12.62 4.11
C LEU A 47 6.47 13.97 3.51
N GLU A 48 7.29 14.72 4.25
CA GLU A 48 7.89 15.96 3.76
C GLU A 48 8.86 15.68 2.62
N THR A 49 8.96 16.61 1.68
CA THR A 49 9.85 16.53 0.53
C THR A 49 10.69 17.79 0.41
N GLU A 50 11.81 17.68 -0.29
CA GLU A 50 12.70 18.80 -0.57
C GLU A 50 12.88 18.99 -2.08
N LYS A 51 13.27 20.20 -2.48
CA LYS A 51 13.54 20.51 -3.88
C LYS A 51 14.95 20.06 -4.24
N VAL A 52 15.05 19.27 -5.30
CA VAL A 52 16.31 18.83 -5.89
C VAL A 52 16.24 19.05 -7.40
N THR A 53 17.22 19.75 -7.96
CA THR A 53 17.38 19.88 -9.41
C THR A 53 18.11 18.64 -9.95
N ILE A 54 17.58 18.04 -11.01
CA ILE A 54 18.16 16.87 -11.69
C ILE A 54 18.23 17.12 -13.19
N GLU A 55 19.13 16.42 -13.89
CA GLU A 55 19.21 16.47 -15.36
C GLU A 55 18.09 15.61 -15.97
N GLY A 56 17.21 16.24 -16.74
CA GLY A 56 16.17 15.57 -17.52
C GLY A 56 16.64 15.17 -18.92
N TRP A 57 15.76 14.54 -19.70
CA TRP A 57 16.11 14.11 -21.07
C TRP A 57 16.33 15.28 -22.05
N ASN A 58 15.87 16.49 -21.71
CA ASN A 58 15.97 17.71 -22.53
C ASN A 58 16.62 18.87 -21.76
N GLY A 59 17.57 18.56 -20.86
CA GLY A 59 18.20 19.55 -19.99
C GLY A 59 17.71 19.48 -18.54
N PRO A 60 18.29 20.34 -17.66
CA PRO A 60 17.84 20.54 -16.28
C PRO A 60 16.39 21.02 -16.13
#